data_AF-A0A2V8NU54-F1
#
_entry.id   AF-A0A2V8NU54-F1
#
_cell.length_a   1.000
_cell.length_b   1.000
_cell.length_c   1.000
_cell.angle_alpha   90.00
_cell.angle_beta   90.00
_cell.angle_gamma   90.00
#
_symmetry.space_group_name_H-M   'P 1'
#
loop_
_entity.id
_entity.type
_entity.pdbx_description
1 polymer ?
#
loop_
_entity_poly.entity_id
_entity_poly.type
_entity_poly.pdbx_seq_one_letter_code
_entity_poly.pdbx_strand_id
1 'polypeptide(L)'
;MNYHLLPASPYSTYQAYLEKNGASAILKARSLGPQAIVDEIRESGLRGRGGAGFPTGVKWKTVLDHPCVIEHKADGDVTIHVLRGRICINVDQRALELEQNQMVIFNAGVVHSVEALGETVLLISISGKSLNKRGSH
;
A
#
# COMPACT_ATOMS: atom_id res chain seq x y z
N MET A 1 23.13 21.09 -16.72
CA MET A 1 22.82 20.41 -18.00
C MET A 1 21.93 19.22 -17.64
N ASN A 2 20.60 19.35 -17.81
CA ASN A 2 19.62 18.46 -17.15
C ASN A 2 19.02 17.43 -18.13
N TYR A 3 19.85 16.58 -18.72
CA TYR A 3 19.34 15.40 -19.42
C TYR A 3 20.33 14.24 -19.29
N HIS A 4 19.78 13.05 -19.11
CA HIS A 4 20.53 11.80 -19.10
C HIS A 4 20.14 11.02 -20.35
N LEU A 5 21.13 10.68 -21.18
CA LEU A 5 20.92 9.76 -22.28
C LEU A 5 20.90 8.34 -21.72
N LEU A 6 19.83 7.60 -22.02
CA LEU A 6 19.84 6.16 -21.80
C LEU A 6 20.87 5.52 -22.74
N PRO A 7 21.59 4.48 -22.30
CA PRO A 7 22.54 3.79 -23.16
C PRO A 7 21.81 3.21 -24.37
N ALA A 8 22.46 3.24 -25.54
CA ALA A 8 21.91 2.73 -26.79
C ALA A 8 21.71 1.20 -26.79
N SER A 9 22.35 0.49 -25.85
CA SER A 9 22.21 -0.95 -25.64
C SER A 9 21.97 -1.23 -24.15
N PRO A 10 21.13 -2.22 -23.83
CA PRO A 10 20.86 -2.61 -22.45
C PRO A 10 22.13 -3.15 -21.78
N TYR A 11 22.23 -2.98 -20.46
CA TYR A 11 23.30 -3.59 -19.68
C TYR A 11 23.09 -5.11 -19.59
N SER A 12 24.16 -5.88 -19.84
CA SER A 12 24.13 -7.34 -19.80
C SER A 12 24.23 -7.92 -18.38
N THR A 13 24.64 -7.11 -17.40
CA THR A 13 24.73 -7.52 -15.99
C THR A 13 24.24 -6.41 -15.07
N TYR A 14 23.77 -6.79 -13.88
CA TYR A 14 23.37 -5.84 -12.84
C TYR A 14 24.54 -4.98 -12.35
N GLN A 15 25.74 -5.57 -12.24
CA GLN A 15 26.95 -4.84 -11.86
C GLN A 15 27.29 -3.72 -12.85
N ALA A 16 27.21 -3.99 -14.15
CA ALA A 16 27.45 -2.99 -15.19
C ALA A 16 26.42 -1.84 -15.15
N TYR A 17 25.17 -2.13 -14.78
CA TYR A 17 24.15 -1.11 -14.54
C TYR A 17 24.48 -0.24 -13.32
N LEU A 18 24.95 -0.83 -12.22
CA LEU A 18 25.36 -0.10 -11.02
C LEU A 18 26.57 0.79 -11.25
N GLU A 19 27.59 0.31 -11.95
CA GLU A 19 28.79 1.07 -12.33
C GLU A 19 28.48 2.32 -13.16
N LYS A 20 27.32 2.35 -13.84
CA LYS A 20 26.83 3.50 -14.60
C LYS A 20 25.76 4.30 -13.85
N ASN A 21 25.78 4.27 -12.52
CA ASN A 21 24.85 5.00 -11.64
C ASN A 21 23.37 4.62 -11.85
N GLY A 22 23.07 3.40 -12.28
CA GLY A 22 21.72 2.97 -12.62
C GLY A 22 20.67 3.22 -11.51
N ALA A 23 21.05 2.98 -10.25
CA ALA A 23 20.15 3.16 -9.10
C ALA A 23 19.91 4.63 -8.69
N SER A 24 20.62 5.60 -9.28
CA SER A 24 20.56 7.00 -8.85
C SER A 24 19.14 7.58 -8.91
N ALA A 25 18.38 7.29 -9.97
CA ALA A 25 17.03 7.80 -10.15
C ALA A 25 16.06 7.28 -9.08
N ILE A 26 16.11 5.98 -8.76
CA ILE A 26 15.24 5.39 -7.73
C ILE A 26 15.61 5.88 -6.33
N LEU A 27 16.90 6.06 -6.04
CA LEU A 27 17.38 6.62 -4.77
C LEU A 27 16.91 8.06 -4.58
N LYS A 28 17.05 8.90 -5.62
CA LYS A 28 16.52 10.28 -5.62
C LYS A 28 15.01 10.31 -5.45
N ALA A 29 14.27 9.47 -6.18
CA ALA A 29 12.81 9.41 -6.05
C ALA A 29 12.39 9.05 -4.62
N ARG A 30 13.03 8.04 -4.01
CA ARG A 30 12.76 7.67 -2.62
C ARG A 30 13.02 8.80 -1.63
N SER A 31 14.05 9.63 -1.85
CA SER A 31 14.36 10.74 -0.94
C SER A 31 13.43 11.95 -1.12
N LEU A 32 12.86 12.16 -2.31
CA LEU A 32 11.91 13.26 -2.58
C LEU A 32 10.53 13.03 -1.96
N GLY A 33 10.08 11.77 -1.93
CA GLY A 33 8.75 11.41 -1.46
C GLY A 33 7.63 11.63 -2.50
N PRO A 34 6.43 11.08 -2.25
CA PRO A 34 5.39 10.96 -3.29
C PRO A 34 4.91 12.29 -3.87
N GLN A 35 4.68 13.29 -3.01
CA GLN A 35 4.16 14.60 -3.44
C GLN A 35 5.11 15.31 -4.40
N ALA A 36 6.40 15.40 -4.03
CA ALA A 36 7.41 16.05 -4.85
C ALA A 36 7.62 15.35 -6.21
N ILE A 37 7.51 14.01 -6.24
CA ILE A 37 7.55 13.25 -7.50
C ILE A 37 6.37 13.64 -8.41
N VAL A 38 5.15 13.73 -7.87
CA VAL A 38 3.96 14.10 -8.65
C VAL A 38 4.11 15.51 -9.22
N ASP A 39 4.67 16.44 -8.45
CA ASP A 39 4.93 17.80 -8.91
C ASP A 39 5.97 17.84 -10.04
N GLU A 40 7.11 17.13 -9.91
CA GLU A 40 8.13 17.03 -10.98
C GLU A 40 7.54 16.44 -12.27
N ILE A 41 6.70 15.39 -12.17
CA ILE A 41 6.02 14.80 -13.34
C ILE A 41 5.00 15.76 -13.95
N ARG A 42 4.26 16.51 -13.13
CA ARG A 42 3.29 17.51 -13.61
C ARG A 42 4.00 18.63 -14.36
N GLU A 43 5.11 19.14 -13.82
CA GLU A 43 5.93 20.19 -14.43
C GLU A 43 6.61 19.74 -15.72
N SER A 44 7.01 18.46 -15.82
CA SER A 44 7.60 17.90 -17.04
C SER A 44 6.66 17.90 -18.25
N GLY A 45 5.34 18.05 -18.04
CA GLY A 45 4.34 17.93 -19.09
C GLY A 45 4.22 16.52 -19.67
N LEU A 46 4.71 15.48 -18.97
CA LEU A 46 4.66 14.09 -19.43
C LEU A 46 3.22 13.66 -19.72
N ARG A 47 3.03 13.06 -20.89
CA ARG A 47 1.74 12.53 -21.36
C ARG A 47 1.82 11.02 -21.56
N GLY A 48 0.70 10.35 -21.29
CA GLY A 48 0.57 8.91 -21.53
C GLY A 48 0.73 8.57 -23.01
N ARG A 49 1.52 7.54 -23.32
CA ARG A 49 1.81 7.10 -24.70
C ARG A 49 0.84 6.03 -25.24
N GLY A 50 -0.28 5.81 -24.55
CA GLY A 50 -1.30 4.82 -24.92
C GLY A 50 -2.38 5.33 -25.89
N GLY A 51 -2.15 6.41 -26.63
CA GLY A 51 -3.07 6.95 -27.63
C GLY A 51 -3.77 8.26 -27.24
N ALA A 52 -4.35 8.35 -26.04
CA ALA A 52 -5.12 9.53 -25.63
C ALA A 52 -4.28 10.73 -25.14
N GLY A 53 -2.97 10.57 -24.93
CA GLY A 53 -2.09 11.67 -24.52
C GLY A 53 -2.46 12.33 -23.17
N PHE A 54 -3.17 11.62 -22.30
CA PHE A 54 -3.63 12.15 -21.02
C PHE A 54 -2.43 12.59 -20.14
N PRO A 55 -2.47 13.77 -19.50
CA PRO A 55 -1.36 14.24 -18.65
C PRO A 55 -1.08 13.29 -17.49
N THR A 56 0.14 12.75 -17.44
CA THR A 56 0.53 11.75 -16.43
C THR A 56 0.51 12.33 -15.02
N GLY A 57 0.97 13.58 -14.85
CA GLY A 57 0.97 14.24 -13.53
C GLY A 57 -0.43 14.41 -12.94
N VAL A 58 -1.42 14.77 -13.78
CA VAL A 58 -2.83 14.89 -13.35
C VAL A 58 -3.36 13.53 -12.91
N LYS A 59 -3.12 12.48 -13.71
CA LYS A 59 -3.54 11.11 -13.36
C LYS A 59 -2.97 10.66 -12.02
N TRP A 60 -1.68 10.91 -11.77
CA TRP A 60 -1.02 10.48 -10.54
C TRP A 60 -1.46 11.30 -9.33
N LYS A 61 -1.69 12.61 -9.49
CA LYS A 61 -2.25 13.46 -8.44
C LYS A 61 -3.63 12.98 -7.99
N THR A 62 -4.49 12.56 -8.92
CA THR A 62 -5.79 11.98 -8.56
C THR A 62 -5.63 10.77 -7.65
N VAL A 63 -4.72 9.84 -7.96
CA VAL A 63 -4.50 8.67 -7.10
C VAL A 63 -3.91 9.08 -5.74
N LEU A 64 -2.96 10.01 -5.72
CA LEU A 64 -2.34 10.50 -4.49
C LEU A 64 -3.36 11.17 -3.55
N ASP A 65 -4.30 11.93 -4.10
CA ASP A 65 -5.32 12.68 -3.36
C ASP A 65 -6.49 11.82 -2.86
N HIS A 66 -6.62 10.61 -3.39
CA HIS A 66 -7.69 9.70 -3.01
C HIS A 66 -7.10 8.59 -2.13
N PRO A 67 -7.08 8.78 -0.79
CA PRO A 67 -6.71 7.70 0.11
C PRO A 67 -7.68 6.54 -0.10
N CYS A 68 -7.16 5.40 -0.51
CA CYS A 68 -7.94 4.19 -0.69
C CYS A 68 -8.23 3.58 0.69
N VAL A 69 -9.23 4.11 1.38
CA VAL A 69 -9.80 3.45 2.56
C VAL A 69 -10.87 2.48 2.05
N ILE A 70 -10.44 1.28 1.64
CA ILE A 70 -11.41 0.22 1.35
C ILE A 70 -11.96 -0.24 2.70
N GLU A 71 -13.19 0.14 3.00
CA GLU A 71 -13.93 -0.44 4.12
C GLU A 71 -14.22 -1.91 3.81
N HIS A 72 -13.49 -2.81 4.45
CA HIS A 72 -13.80 -4.23 4.40
C HIS A 72 -14.87 -4.56 5.46
N LYS A 73 -15.99 -5.13 5.02
CA LYS A 73 -17.04 -5.65 5.93
C LYS A 73 -16.87 -7.15 6.11
N ALA A 74 -16.71 -7.57 7.36
CA ALA A 74 -16.82 -8.98 7.75
C ALA A 74 -18.21 -9.22 8.32
N ASP A 75 -18.93 -10.23 7.79
CA ASP A 75 -20.28 -10.60 8.22
C ASP A 75 -20.32 -11.39 9.55
N GLY A 76 -19.16 -11.72 10.10
CA GLY A 76 -18.98 -12.40 11.38
C GLY A 76 -17.76 -11.88 12.12
N ASP A 77 -17.50 -12.46 13.30
CA ASP A 77 -16.46 -11.96 14.19
C ASP A 77 -15.07 -12.06 13.58
N VAL A 78 -14.25 -11.05 13.83
CA VAL A 78 -12.87 -10.95 13.37
C VAL A 78 -11.95 -11.08 14.57
N THR A 79 -11.01 -12.00 14.50
CA THR A 79 -9.94 -12.14 15.50
C THR A 79 -8.62 -11.72 14.89
N ILE A 80 -7.85 -10.90 15.59
CA ILE A 80 -6.51 -10.47 15.20
C ILE A 80 -5.54 -10.85 16.30
N HIS A 81 -4.57 -11.71 16.00
CA HIS A 81 -3.54 -12.17 16.92
C HIS A 81 -2.16 -11.76 16.42
N VAL A 82 -1.41 -11.05 17.27
CA VAL A 82 -0.03 -10.63 16.96
C VAL A 82 0.93 -11.76 17.28
N LEU A 83 1.44 -12.43 16.25
CA LEU A 83 2.41 -13.53 16.41
C LEU A 83 3.82 -13.01 16.67
N ARG A 84 4.16 -11.83 16.11
CA ARG A 84 5.43 -11.12 16.30
C ARG A 84 5.27 -9.63 15.94
N GLY A 85 5.96 -8.74 16.64
CA GLY A 85 5.90 -7.29 16.38
C GLY A 85 4.83 -6.58 17.23
N ARG A 86 4.36 -5.42 16.76
CA ARG A 86 3.35 -4.60 17.43
C ARG A 86 2.41 -3.98 16.42
N ILE A 87 1.15 -3.82 16.81
CA ILE A 87 0.13 -3.14 16.00
C ILE A 87 -0.60 -2.10 16.83
N CYS A 88 -1.14 -1.09 16.16
CA CYS A 88 -2.13 -0.17 16.69
C CYS A 88 -3.47 -0.44 15.99
N ILE A 89 -4.55 -0.56 16.76
CA ILE A 89 -5.90 -0.74 16.25
C ILE A 89 -6.76 0.44 16.64
N ASN A 90 -7.34 1.12 15.66
CA ASN A 90 -8.29 2.20 15.91
C ASN A 90 -9.72 1.67 15.79
N VAL A 91 -10.50 1.79 16.86
CA VAL A 91 -11.91 1.37 16.93
C VAL A 91 -12.68 2.36 17.80
N ASP A 92 -13.84 2.84 17.34
CA ASP A 92 -14.71 3.77 18.10
C ASP A 92 -13.95 4.94 18.76
N GLN A 93 -13.07 5.61 18.01
CA GLN A 93 -12.23 6.73 18.46
C GLN A 93 -11.20 6.36 19.56
N ARG A 94 -10.94 5.07 19.79
CA ARG A 94 -9.89 4.58 20.69
C ARG A 94 -8.79 3.90 19.89
N ALA A 95 -7.56 4.10 20.34
CA ALA A 95 -6.39 3.37 19.89
C ALA A 95 -6.05 2.26 20.89
N LEU A 96 -5.90 1.04 20.40
CA LEU A 96 -5.49 -0.13 21.16
C LEU A 96 -4.15 -0.60 20.60
N GLU A 97 -3.09 -0.56 21.41
CA GLU A 97 -1.81 -1.16 21.04
C GLU A 97 -1.78 -2.62 21.46
N LEU A 98 -1.42 -3.51 20.54
CA LEU A 98 -1.21 -4.93 20.80
C LEU A 98 0.24 -5.30 20.53
N GLU A 99 0.81 -6.04 21.48
CA GLU A 99 2.14 -6.62 21.44
C GLU A 99 2.11 -8.13 21.15
N GLN A 100 3.28 -8.74 21.08
CA GLN A 100 3.42 -10.16 20.79
C GLN A 100 2.59 -11.04 21.75
N ASN A 101 1.91 -12.03 21.18
CA ASN A 101 0.99 -12.96 21.86
C ASN A 101 -0.30 -12.32 22.41
N GLN A 102 -0.58 -11.06 22.07
CA GLN A 102 -1.87 -10.44 22.36
C GLN A 102 -2.83 -10.60 21.19
N MET A 103 -4.11 -10.74 21.53
CA MET A 103 -5.19 -10.87 20.56
C MET A 103 -6.36 -9.98 20.90
N VAL A 104 -7.10 -9.56 19.88
CA VAL A 104 -8.38 -8.87 20.01
C VAL A 104 -9.43 -9.59 19.17
N ILE A 105 -10.68 -9.55 19.63
CA ILE A 105 -11.85 -10.05 18.92
C ILE A 105 -12.79 -8.87 18.69
N PHE A 106 -13.19 -8.68 17.45
CA PHE A 106 -14.21 -7.73 17.03
C PHE A 106 -15.48 -8.48 16.65
N ASN A 107 -16.60 -8.06 17.22
CA ASN A 107 -17.90 -8.58 16.80
C ASN A 107 -18.19 -8.16 15.34
N ALA A 108 -19.03 -8.95 14.67
CA ALA A 108 -19.51 -8.64 13.33
C ALA A 108 -19.96 -7.17 13.17
N GLY A 109 -19.48 -6.50 12.13
CA GLY A 109 -19.85 -5.12 11.82
C GLY A 109 -19.12 -4.02 12.59
N VAL A 110 -18.20 -4.35 13.51
CA VAL A 110 -17.35 -3.35 14.17
C VAL A 110 -16.33 -2.78 13.18
N VAL A 111 -16.40 -1.48 12.91
CA VAL A 111 -15.46 -0.77 12.04
C VAL A 111 -14.16 -0.54 12.80
N HIS A 112 -13.05 -1.01 12.24
CA HIS A 112 -11.73 -0.86 12.83
C HIS A 112 -10.66 -0.69 11.74
N SER A 113 -9.55 -0.03 12.08
CA SER A 113 -8.34 0.01 11.25
C SER A 113 -7.17 -0.55 12.01
N VAL A 114 -6.25 -1.22 11.31
CA VAL A 114 -5.07 -1.84 11.91
C VAL A 114 -3.83 -1.30 11.23
N GLU A 115 -2.89 -0.82 12.02
CA GLU A 115 -1.60 -0.32 11.58
C GLU A 115 -0.48 -1.13 12.22
N ALA A 116 0.49 -1.56 11.42
CA ALA A 116 1.69 -2.24 11.93
C ALA A 116 2.73 -1.20 12.38
N LEU A 117 3.20 -1.32 13.62
CA LEU A 117 4.24 -0.45 14.20
C LEU A 117 5.64 -1.02 13.94
N GLY A 118 5.92 -1.37 12.67
CA GLY A 118 7.17 -1.99 12.21
C GLY A 118 6.97 -3.39 11.61
N GLU A 119 8.04 -4.19 11.55
CA GLU A 119 7.97 -5.57 11.06
C GLU A 119 7.09 -6.44 11.95
N THR A 120 5.92 -6.81 11.42
CA THR A 120 4.86 -7.47 12.19
C THR A 120 4.34 -8.70 11.45
N VAL A 121 4.10 -9.77 12.21
CA VAL A 121 3.43 -10.99 11.75
C VAL A 121 2.13 -11.14 12.53
N LEU A 122 1.02 -11.24 11.82
CA LEU A 122 -0.32 -11.32 12.39
C LEU A 122 -1.09 -12.50 11.80
N LEU A 123 -1.99 -13.07 12.61
CA LEU A 123 -3.00 -14.02 12.18
C LEU A 123 -4.37 -13.35 12.28
N ILE A 124 -5.08 -13.28 11.14
CA ILE A 124 -6.47 -12.81 11.09
C ILE A 124 -7.36 -14.01 10.83
N SER A 125 -8.38 -14.18 11.67
CA SER A 125 -9.45 -15.15 11.45
C SER A 125 -10.77 -14.42 11.31
N ILE A 126 -11.53 -14.74 10.27
CA ILE A 126 -12.86 -14.17 10.02
C ILE A 126 -13.87 -15.32 10.06
N SER A 127 -14.81 -15.25 10.99
CA SER A 127 -15.91 -16.21 11.04
C SER A 127 -16.94 -15.86 9.96
N GLY A 128 -17.29 -16.82 9.10
CA GLY A 128 -18.41 -16.69 8.16
C GLY A 128 -19.71 -17.19 8.78
N LYS A 129 -20.86 -16.63 8.42
CA LYS A 129 -22.14 -17.29 8.68
C LYS A 129 -22.17 -18.61 7.90
N SER A 130 -22.21 -19.74 8.61
CA SER A 130 -22.57 -21.01 7.99
C SER A 130 -23.95 -20.84 7.36
N LEU A 131 -24.02 -20.92 6.02
CA LEU A 131 -25.29 -21.07 5.31
C LEU A 131 -25.90 -22.40 5.73
N ASN A 132 -26.71 -22.36 6.79
CA ASN A 132 -27.46 -23.50 7.24
C ASN A 132 -28.50 -23.82 6.15
N LYS A 133 -28.16 -24.72 5.21
CA LYS A 133 -29.12 -25.34 4.31
C LYS A 133 -30.08 -26.17 5.17
N ARG A 134 -31.09 -25.52 5.75
CA ARG A 134 -32.25 -26.23 6.29
C ARG A 134 -33.00 -26.82 5.11
N GLY A 135 -32.91 -28.13 4.97
CA GLY A 135 -33.79 -28.88 4.09
C GLY A 135 -35.25 -28.66 4.49
N SER A 136 -36.11 -28.50 3.49
CA SER A 136 -37.53 -28.82 3.63
C SER A 136 -37.80 -30.05 2.79
N HIS A 137 -38.37 -31.04 3.47
CA HIS A 137 -39.05 -32.20 2.89
C HIS A 137 -40.12 -31.81 1.86
#